data_AF-A0A756FTK4-F1
#
_entry.id   AF-A0A756FTK4-F1
#
_cell.length_a   1.000
_cell.length_b   1.000
_cell.length_c   1.000
_cell.angle_alpha   90.00
_cell.angle_beta   90.00
_cell.angle_gamma   90.00
#
_symmetry.space_group_name_H-M   'P 1'
#
loop_
_entity.id
_entity.type
_entity.pdbx_description
1 polymer ?
#
loop_
_entity_poly.entity_id
_entity_poly.type
_entity_poly.pdbx_seq_one_letter_code
_entity_poly.pdbx_strand_id
1 'polypeptide(L)'
;MDDKHFWLAVAAICGGAVAQIKKGETIPLWRRLCHLAAGAACAVYASPVIISYYELSNSDGQYLVPFGVGMFWLKLFEAADASIGNIRLPWSK
;
A
#
# COMPACT_ATOMS: atom_id res chain seq x y z
N MET A 1 16.50 11.79 10.94
CA MET A 1 15.48 11.08 10.14
C MET A 1 15.90 9.63 10.11
N ASP A 2 15.35 8.84 11.02
CA ASP A 2 15.77 7.46 11.28
C ASP A 2 15.61 6.54 10.06
N ASP A 3 16.68 5.84 9.71
CA ASP A 3 16.77 4.83 8.64
C ASP A 3 15.63 3.80 8.68
N LYS A 4 15.03 3.56 9.85
CA LYS A 4 13.94 2.59 10.03
C LYS A 4 12.70 2.91 9.20
N HIS A 5 12.31 4.18 9.11
CA HIS A 5 11.13 4.57 8.32
C HIS A 5 11.40 4.49 6.82
N PHE A 6 12.65 4.73 6.41
CA PHE A 6 13.07 4.62 5.02
C PHE A 6 12.95 3.18 4.51
N TRP A 7 13.48 2.20 5.26
CA TRP A 7 13.41 0.79 4.86
C TRP A 7 11.97 0.23 4.85
N LEU A 8 11.11 0.67 5.78
CA LEU A 8 9.69 0.32 5.77
C LEU A 8 8.97 0.89 4.54
N ALA A 9 9.27 2.15 4.17
CA ALA A 9 8.70 2.76 2.97
C ALA A 9 9.17 2.06 1.69
N VAL A 10 10.46 1.71 1.60
CA VAL A 10 11.02 0.96 0.47
C VAL A 10 10.35 -0.42 0.34
N ALA A 11 10.19 -1.16 1.43
CA ALA A 11 9.51 -2.46 1.41
C ALA A 11 8.06 -2.35 0.93
N ALA A 12 7.35 -1.30 1.34
CA ALA A 12 5.99 -1.03 0.89
C ALA A 12 5.89 -0.66 -0.59
N ILE A 13 6.82 0.17 -1.09
CA ILE A 13 6.92 0.51 -2.52
C ILE A 13 7.19 -0.76 -3.34
N CYS A 14 8.10 -1.63 -2.89
CA CYS A 14 8.39 -2.90 -3.53
C CYS A 14 7.15 -3.82 -3.60
N GLY A 15 6.40 -3.93 -2.49
CA GLY A 15 5.14 -4.68 -2.46
C GLY A 15 4.10 -4.12 -3.43
N GLY A 16 3.91 -2.79 -3.42
CA GLY A 16 3.03 -2.12 -4.35
C GLY A 16 3.43 -2.32 -5.82
N ALA A 17 4.74 -2.28 -6.13
CA ALA A 17 5.24 -2.47 -7.49
C ALA A 17 4.97 -3.91 -7.99
N VAL A 18 5.22 -4.93 -7.16
CA VAL A 18 4.93 -6.33 -7.49
C VAL A 18 3.45 -6.53 -7.78
N ALA A 19 2.56 -5.96 -6.96
CA ALA A 19 1.13 -6.05 -7.15
C ALA A 19 0.65 -5.33 -8.43
N GLN A 20 1.30 -4.23 -8.84
CA GLN A 20 1.03 -3.56 -10.12
C GLN A 20 1.49 -4.39 -11.33
N ILE A 21 2.65 -5.05 -11.26
CA ILE A 21 3.16 -5.92 -12.35
C ILE A 21 2.24 -7.11 -12.57
N LYS A 22 1.75 -7.74 -11.49
CA LYS A 22 0.82 -8.88 -11.57
C LYS A 22 -0.49 -8.53 -12.27
N LYS A 23 -0.88 -7.25 -12.28
CA LYS A 23 -2.21 -6.84 -12.74
C LYS A 23 -2.36 -6.78 -14.26
N GLY A 24 -1.27 -6.69 -15.04
CA GLY A 24 -1.31 -6.68 -16.51
C GLY A 24 -2.08 -5.52 -17.18
N GLU A 25 -2.80 -4.69 -16.41
CA GLU A 25 -3.58 -3.56 -16.88
C GLU A 25 -2.72 -2.30 -17.11
N THR A 26 -3.02 -1.57 -18.17
CA THR A 26 -2.44 -0.28 -18.53
C THR A 26 -3.01 0.84 -17.64
N ILE A 27 -2.62 0.83 -16.36
CA ILE A 27 -2.87 1.96 -15.45
C ILE A 27 -1.97 3.14 -15.89
N PRO A 28 -2.51 4.36 -16.02
CA PRO A 28 -1.71 5.55 -16.32
C PRO A 28 -0.57 5.73 -15.32
N LEU A 29 0.62 6.11 -15.80
CA LEU A 29 1.84 6.20 -14.98
C LEU A 29 1.65 7.08 -13.74
N TRP A 30 0.93 8.20 -13.88
CA TRP A 30 0.65 9.10 -12.76
C TRP A 30 -0.21 8.45 -11.67
N ARG A 31 -1.26 7.69 -12.05
CA ARG A 31 -2.07 6.93 -11.09
C ARG A 31 -1.25 5.84 -10.41
N ARG A 32 -0.36 5.17 -11.14
CA ARG A 32 0.56 4.18 -10.55
C ARG A 32 1.43 4.79 -9.45
N LEU A 33 1.99 5.97 -9.70
CA LEU A 33 2.81 6.70 -8.73
C LEU A 33 1.98 7.13 -7.50
N CYS A 34 0.77 7.65 -7.70
CA CYS A 34 -0.14 7.97 -6.59
C CYS A 34 -0.49 6.73 -5.76
N HIS A 35 -0.70 5.56 -6.38
CA HIS A 35 -0.95 4.31 -5.64
C HIS A 35 0.26 3.84 -4.83
N LEU A 36 1.46 3.91 -5.41
CA LEU A 36 2.69 3.54 -4.70
C LEU A 36 2.94 4.47 -3.52
N ALA A 37 2.74 5.78 -3.70
CA ALA A 37 2.88 6.76 -2.63
C ALA A 37 1.85 6.55 -1.52
N ALA A 38 0.58 6.29 -1.87
CA ALA A 38 -0.47 6.02 -0.89
C ALA A 38 -0.24 4.70 -0.14
N GLY A 39 0.22 3.65 -0.83
CA GLY A 39 0.58 2.38 -0.20
C GLY A 39 1.79 2.50 0.73
N ALA A 40 2.80 3.28 0.33
CA ALA A 40 3.96 3.59 1.17
C ALA A 40 3.55 4.37 2.42
N ALA A 41 2.72 5.40 2.28
CA ALA A 41 2.18 6.15 3.42
C ALA A 41 1.38 5.25 4.36
N CYS A 42 0.48 4.42 3.83
CA CYS A 42 -0.30 3.47 4.64
C CYS A 42 0.61 2.50 5.39
N ALA A 43 1.62 1.93 4.73
CA ALA A 43 2.56 1.02 5.37
C ALA A 43 3.39 1.72 6.46
N VAL A 44 3.83 2.96 6.27
CA VAL A 44 4.60 3.70 7.28
C VAL A 44 3.79 3.91 8.57
N TYR A 45 2.48 4.12 8.48
CA TYR A 45 1.62 4.30 9.66
C TYR A 45 1.04 3.00 10.22
N ALA A 46 0.69 2.03 9.37
CA ALA A 46 0.06 0.79 9.80
C ALA A 46 1.07 -0.28 10.25
N SER A 47 2.24 -0.36 9.61
CA SER A 47 3.23 -1.40 9.91
C SER A 47 3.79 -1.31 11.32
N PRO A 48 4.09 -0.13 11.91
CA PRO A 48 4.56 -0.04 13.29
C PRO A 48 3.56 -0.64 14.30
N VAL A 49 2.25 -0.45 14.07
CA VAL A 49 1.19 -1.01 14.93
C VAL A 49 1.19 -2.53 14.86
N ILE A 50 1.27 -3.09 13.64
CA ILE A 50 1.27 -4.54 13.41
C ILE A 50 2.57 -5.17 13.94
N ILE A 51 3.73 -4.55 13.66
CA ILE A 51 5.04 -5.01 14.14
C ILE A 51 5.07 -5.03 15.67
N SER A 52 4.52 -4.00 16.32
CA SER A 52 4.45 -3.94 17.77
C SER A 52 3.48 -4.96 18.35
N TYR A 53 2.33 -5.21 17.70
CA TYR A 53 1.32 -6.17 18.16
C TYR A 53 1.82 -7.62 18.14
N TYR A 54 2.61 -7.97 17.13
CA TYR A 54 3.20 -9.30 16.98
C TYR A 54 4.64 -9.41 17.53
N GLU A 55 5.11 -8.38 18.26
CA GLU A 55 6.46 -8.31 18.84
C GLU A 55 7.62 -8.56 17.84
N LEU A 56 7.41 -8.18 16.57
CA LEU A 56 8.35 -8.42 15.46
C LEU A 56 9.54 -7.44 15.43
N SER A 57 9.62 -6.51 16.38
CA SER A 57 10.47 -5.32 16.36
C SER A 57 11.99 -5.55 16.21
N ASN A 58 12.46 -6.80 16.40
CA ASN A 58 13.85 -7.23 16.29
C ASN A 58 14.04 -8.49 15.41
N SER A 59 13.03 -8.84 14.61
CA SER A 59 13.09 -9.98 13.69
C SER A 59 13.19 -9.48 12.25
N ASP A 60 13.96 -10.17 11.41
CA ASP A 60 14.02 -9.92 9.97
C ASP A 60 12.63 -10.00 9.31
N GLY A 61 11.69 -10.73 9.93
CA GLY A 61 10.29 -10.81 9.51
C GLY A 61 9.52 -9.48 9.57
N GLN A 62 10.03 -8.44 10.25
CA GLN A 62 9.36 -7.15 10.35
C GLN A 62 9.11 -6.48 8.99
N TYR A 63 9.95 -6.76 7.98
CA TYR A 63 9.84 -6.16 6.65
C TYR A 63 8.79 -6.84 5.75
N LEU A 64 8.33 -8.05 6.10
CA LEU A 64 7.21 -8.70 5.42
C LEU A 64 5.89 -7.97 5.66
N VAL A 65 5.77 -7.31 6.81
CA VAL A 65 4.57 -6.54 7.19
C VAL A 65 4.32 -5.35 6.24
N PRO A 66 5.24 -4.37 6.09
CA PRO A 66 5.05 -3.25 5.16
C PRO A 66 4.95 -3.71 3.71
N PHE A 67 5.67 -4.78 3.32
CA PHE A 67 5.56 -5.38 2.00
C PHE A 67 4.13 -5.92 1.73
N GLY A 68 3.58 -6.68 2.68
CA GLY A 68 2.21 -7.20 2.61
C GLY A 68 1.17 -6.09 2.60
N VAL A 69 1.34 -5.06 3.43
CA VAL A 69 0.47 -3.87 3.43
C VAL A 69 0.52 -3.15 2.07
N GLY A 70 1.72 -2.97 1.49
CA GLY A 70 1.89 -2.39 0.16
C GLY A 70 1.21 -3.21 -0.95
N MET A 71 1.32 -4.54 -0.90
CA MET A 71 0.59 -5.43 -1.83
C MET A 71 -0.93 -5.35 -1.65
N PHE A 72 -1.41 -5.35 -0.40
CA PHE A 72 -2.83 -5.34 -0.08
C PHE A 72 -3.50 -3.99 -0.38
N TRP A 73 -2.76 -2.89 -0.27
CA TRP A 73 -3.27 -1.55 -0.54
C TRP A 73 -3.86 -1.41 -1.94
N LEU A 74 -3.28 -2.08 -2.94
CA LEU A 74 -3.83 -2.09 -4.30
C LEU A 74 -5.20 -2.77 -4.37
N LYS A 75 -5.41 -3.84 -3.61
CA LYS A 75 -6.71 -4.52 -3.53
C LYS A 75 -7.74 -3.68 -2.78
N LEU A 76 -7.34 -3.03 -1.70
CA LEU A 76 -8.22 -2.13 -0.95
C LEU A 76 -8.59 -0.89 -1.77
N PHE A 77 -7.63 -0.34 -2.51
CA PHE A 77 -7.89 0.77 -3.43
C PHE A 77 -8.83 0.34 -4.56
N GLU A 78 -8.66 -0.83 -5.16
CA GLU A 78 -9.59 -1.36 -6.17
C GLU A 78 -11.02 -1.50 -5.63
N ALA A 79 -11.18 -2.04 -4.41
CA ALA A 79 -12.48 -2.13 -3.77
C ALA A 79 -13.07 -0.75 -3.45
N ALA A 80 -12.23 0.20 -3.04
CA ALA A 80 -12.63 1.59 -2.81
C ALA A 80 -13.05 2.28 -4.11
N ASP A 81 -12.29 2.15 -5.20
CA ASP A 81 -12.62 2.74 -6.50
C ASP A 81 -13.89 2.10 -7.10
N ALA A 82 -14.06 0.79 -6.97
CA ALA A 82 -15.28 0.09 -7.38
C ALA A 82 -16.51 0.50 -6.56
N SER A 83 -16.34 0.74 -5.25
CA SER A 83 -17.43 1.22 -4.40
C SER A 83 -17.76 2.69 -4.65
N ILE A 84 -16.78 3.56 -4.87
CA ILE A 84 -16.97 4.97 -5.25
C ILE A 84 -17.62 5.07 -6.64
N GLY A 85 -17.22 4.23 -7.59
CA GLY A 85 -17.85 4.14 -8.91
C GLY A 85 -19.32 3.67 -8.86
N ASN A 86 -19.68 2.89 -7.84
CA ASN A 86 -21.06 2.49 -7.56
C ASN A 86 -21.84 3.50 -6.69
N ILE A 87 -21.16 4.44 -6.02
CA ILE A 87 -21.80 5.59 -5.39
C ILE A 87 -22.18 6.55 -6.53
N ARG A 88 -23.36 6.33 -7.11
CA ARG A 88 -24.05 7.38 -7.87
C ARG A 88 -24.28 8.55 -6.91
N LEU A 89 -23.34 9.49 -6.90
CA LEU A 89 -23.57 10.79 -6.27
C LEU A 89 -24.83 11.38 -6.94
N PRO A 90 -25.82 11.88 -6.19
CA PRO A 90 -27.11 12.35 -6.73
C PRO A 90 -27.01 13.56 -7.68
N TRP A 91 -25.80 13.99 -8.00
CA TRP A 91 -25.44 15.12 -8.86
C TRP A 91 -24.71 14.67 -10.14
N SER A 92 -24.42 13.38 -10.29
CA SER A 92 -23.88 12.81 -11.52
C SER A 92 -25.06 12.55 -12.46
N LYS A 93 -25.16 13.33 -13.54
CA LYS A 93 -26.21 13.22 -14.56
C LYS A 93 -26.29 11.83 -15.17
#